data_AF-A0A971VUS6-F1
#
_entry.id   AF-A0A971VUS6-F1
#
_cell.length_a   1.000
_cell.length_b   1.000
_cell.length_c   1.000
_cell.angle_alpha   90.00
_cell.angle_beta   90.00
_cell.angle_gamma   90.00
#
_symmetry.space_group_name_H-M   'P 1'
#
loop_
_entity.id
_entity.type
_entity.pdbx_description
1 polymer ?
#
loop_
_entity_poly.entity_id
_entity_poly.type
_entity_poly.pdbx_seq_one_letter_code
_entity_poly.pdbx_strand_id
1 'polypeptide(L)'
;AYQRDDPRAKQAVDAFCYQLRKQIGAYVAALGGAEAIAFTGGIGQNSPIVRGLALQGLSCMGIVIDEAKNHAAQPGDDISVDGSPVRIFVVSTNEEIIIARKAKRWLERKETQ
;
A
#
# COMPACT_ATOMS: atom_id res chain seq x y z
N ALA A 1 1.43 -18.36 -10.29
CA ALA A 1 2.21 -19.08 -9.28
C ALA A 1 1.36 -19.41 -8.05
N TYR A 2 0.76 -18.41 -7.37
CA TYR A 2 -0.16 -18.66 -6.24
C TYR A 2 -1.40 -19.51 -6.61
N GLN A 3 -1.92 -19.34 -7.83
CA GLN A 3 -3.04 -20.12 -8.40
C GLN A 3 -2.66 -21.52 -8.91
N ARG A 4 -1.37 -21.87 -8.98
CA ARG A 4 -0.91 -23.19 -9.45
C ARG A 4 -0.79 -24.23 -8.32
N ASP A 5 -1.34 -23.92 -7.15
CA ASP A 5 -1.39 -24.78 -5.98
C ASP A 5 -0.02 -25.28 -5.47
N ASP A 6 1.07 -24.57 -5.79
CA ASP A 6 2.40 -24.85 -5.22
C ASP A 6 2.42 -24.41 -3.75
N PRO A 7 2.55 -25.34 -2.79
CA PRO A 7 2.52 -25.01 -1.37
C PRO A 7 3.64 -24.06 -0.95
N ARG A 8 4.82 -24.13 -1.59
CA ARG A 8 5.96 -23.26 -1.27
C ARG A 8 5.71 -21.83 -1.75
N ALA A 9 5.09 -21.67 -2.92
CA ALA A 9 4.73 -20.36 -3.43
C ALA A 9 3.68 -19.69 -2.54
N LYS A 10 2.70 -20.45 -2.06
CA LYS A 10 1.70 -19.96 -1.10
C LYS A 10 2.35 -19.50 0.20
N GLN A 11 3.18 -20.36 0.80
CA GLN A 11 3.88 -20.06 2.05
C GLN A 11 4.77 -18.81 1.93
N ALA A 12 5.44 -18.61 0.79
CA ALA A 12 6.26 -17.42 0.56
C ALA A 12 5.42 -16.13 0.54
N VAL A 13 4.28 -16.14 -0.15
CA VAL A 13 3.35 -14.99 -0.19
C VAL A 13 2.74 -14.73 1.18
N ASP A 14 2.35 -15.78 1.91
CA ASP A 14 1.78 -15.64 3.25
C ASP A 14 2.79 -15.05 4.24
N ALA A 15 4.05 -15.51 4.19
CA ALA A 15 5.15 -14.96 4.99
C ALA A 15 5.42 -13.49 4.65
N PHE A 16 5.41 -13.14 3.37
CA PHE A 16 5.56 -11.77 2.91
C PHE A 16 4.43 -10.87 3.41
N CYS A 17 3.17 -11.29 3.27
CA CYS A 17 2.01 -10.53 3.73
C CYS A 17 1.97 -10.42 5.25
N TYR A 18 2.38 -11.47 5.97
CA TYR A 18 2.55 -11.43 7.42
C TYR A 18 3.55 -10.36 7.86
N GLN A 19 4.70 -10.29 7.19
CA GLN A 19 5.71 -9.28 7.49
C GLN A 19 5.21 -7.86 7.19
N LEU A 20 4.49 -7.65 6.07
CA LEU A 20 3.84 -6.37 5.76
C LEU A 20 2.85 -5.97 6.87
N ARG A 21 1.96 -6.88 7.25
CA ARG A 21 0.98 -6.65 8.31
C ARG A 21 1.63 -6.23 9.63
N LYS A 22 2.70 -6.94 10.03
CA LYS A 22 3.48 -6.60 11.23
C LYS A 22 4.04 -5.18 11.13
N GLN A 23 4.59 -4.80 9.97
CA GLN A 23 5.17 -3.48 9.78
C GLN A 23 4.11 -2.37 9.81
N ILE A 24 2.95 -2.59 9.18
CA ILE A 24 1.81 -1.68 9.22
C ILE A 24 1.37 -1.47 10.67
N GLY A 25 1.13 -2.54 11.42
CA GLY A 25 0.73 -2.45 12.83
C GLY A 25 1.77 -1.72 13.69
N ALA A 26 3.06 -1.96 13.47
CA ALA A 26 4.12 -1.26 14.18
C ALA A 26 4.12 0.25 13.89
N TYR A 27 3.89 0.66 12.64
CA TYR A 27 3.82 2.08 12.27
C TYR A 27 2.55 2.75 12.79
N VAL A 28 1.40 2.10 12.71
CA VAL A 28 0.16 2.62 13.29
C VAL A 28 0.34 2.84 14.80
N ALA A 29 0.95 1.88 15.50
CA ALA A 29 1.24 2.02 16.93
C ALA A 29 2.23 3.16 17.21
N ALA A 30 3.32 3.26 16.43
CA ALA A 30 4.33 4.30 16.62
C ALA A 30 3.81 5.72 16.32
N LEU A 31 2.84 5.86 15.41
CA LEU A 31 2.23 7.14 15.04
C LEU A 31 1.03 7.51 15.95
N GLY A 32 0.58 6.62 16.83
CA GLY A 32 -0.61 6.82 17.66
C GLY A 32 -1.94 6.66 16.91
N GLY A 33 -1.91 6.00 15.75
CA GLY A 33 -3.03 5.87 14.83
C GLY A 33 -2.60 6.12 13.39
N ALA A 34 -3.52 5.90 12.45
CA ALA A 34 -3.33 6.28 11.05
C ALA A 34 -4.66 6.79 10.49
N GLU A 35 -4.59 7.82 9.64
CA GLU A 35 -5.77 8.32 8.91
C GLU A 35 -5.90 7.62 7.55
N ALA A 36 -4.77 7.21 6.96
CA ALA A 36 -4.74 6.53 5.68
C ALA A 36 -3.56 5.56 5.53
N ILE A 37 -3.75 4.55 4.68
CA ILE A 37 -2.71 3.63 4.20
C ILE A 37 -2.69 3.71 2.67
N ALA A 38 -1.50 3.88 2.09
CA ALA A 38 -1.34 3.94 0.64
C ALA A 38 -0.53 2.73 0.14
N PHE A 39 -1.11 1.96 -0.79
CA PHE A 39 -0.42 0.92 -1.54
C PHE A 39 0.09 1.50 -2.86
N THR A 40 1.39 1.37 -3.10
CA THR A 40 2.04 1.82 -4.34
C THR A 40 3.10 0.81 -4.81
N GLY A 41 3.82 1.16 -5.88
CA GLY A 41 4.77 0.26 -6.55
C GLY A 41 4.09 -0.91 -7.26
N GLY A 42 4.89 -1.75 -7.92
CA GLY A 42 4.37 -2.84 -8.75
C GLY A 42 3.44 -3.81 -8.01
N ILE A 43 3.86 -4.30 -6.84
CA ILE A 43 3.05 -5.24 -6.05
C ILE A 43 1.83 -4.55 -5.44
N GLY A 44 2.01 -3.37 -4.82
CA GLY A 44 0.93 -2.67 -4.14
C GLY A 44 -0.16 -2.20 -5.08
N GLN A 45 0.17 -1.83 -6.32
CA GLN A 45 -0.82 -1.42 -7.32
C GLN A 45 -1.54 -2.62 -7.96
N ASN A 46 -0.81 -3.69 -8.29
CA ASN A 46 -1.33 -4.73 -9.18
C ASN A 46 -1.79 -6.01 -8.46
N SER A 47 -1.61 -6.14 -7.14
CA SER A 47 -1.95 -7.37 -6.41
C SER A 47 -3.03 -7.13 -5.34
N PRO A 48 -4.32 -7.30 -5.70
CA PRO A 48 -5.42 -7.28 -4.72
C PRO A 48 -5.23 -8.31 -3.59
N ILE A 49 -4.68 -9.48 -3.92
CA ILE A 49 -4.41 -10.57 -2.97
C ILE A 49 -3.44 -10.10 -1.88
N VAL A 50 -2.32 -9.47 -2.27
CA VAL A 50 -1.33 -8.98 -1.30
C VAL A 50 -1.95 -7.88 -0.44
N ARG A 51 -2.71 -6.95 -1.01
CA ARG A 51 -3.38 -5.90 -0.24
C ARG A 51 -4.33 -6.48 0.82
N GLY A 52 -5.19 -7.42 0.43
CA GLY A 52 -6.12 -8.08 1.34
C GLY A 52 -5.39 -8.84 2.46
N LEU A 53 -4.43 -9.70 2.12
CA LEU A 53 -3.68 -10.49 3.09
C LEU A 53 -2.83 -9.62 4.04
N ALA A 54 -2.25 -8.52 3.55
CA ALA A 54 -1.45 -7.61 4.36
C ALA A 54 -2.29 -6.84 5.39
N LEU A 55 -3.57 -6.60 5.11
CA LEU A 55 -4.49 -5.89 6.01
C LEU A 55 -5.37 -6.82 6.86
N GLN A 56 -5.30 -8.13 6.62
CA GLN A 56 -6.13 -9.11 7.31
C GLN A 56 -5.93 -9.07 8.84
N GLY A 57 -7.03 -8.89 9.58
CA GLY A 57 -7.04 -8.89 11.05
C GLY A 57 -6.63 -7.57 11.70
N LEU A 58 -6.45 -6.49 10.92
CA LEU A 58 -6.18 -5.14 11.44
C LEU A 58 -7.44 -4.31 11.71
N SER A 59 -8.62 -4.91 11.70
CA SER A 59 -9.90 -4.23 11.96
C SER A 59 -9.97 -3.61 13.38
N CYS A 60 -9.26 -4.19 14.35
CA CYS A 60 -9.13 -3.62 15.70
C CYS A 60 -8.39 -2.27 15.73
N MET A 61 -7.68 -1.92 14.66
CA MET A 61 -7.01 -0.64 14.45
C MET A 61 -7.80 0.28 13.51
N GLY A 62 -9.06 -0.04 13.20
CA GLY A 62 -9.92 0.75 12.30
C GLY A 62 -9.62 0.53 10.81
N ILE A 63 -8.74 -0.41 10.45
CA ILE A 63 -8.35 -0.70 9.07
C ILE A 63 -9.29 -1.77 8.52
N VAL A 64 -10.20 -1.37 7.62
CA VAL A 64 -11.19 -2.27 7.04
C VAL A 64 -11.27 -2.07 5.53
N ILE A 65 -10.86 -3.10 4.80
CA ILE A 65 -10.82 -3.13 3.33
C ILE A 65 -12.16 -3.63 2.77
N ASP A 66 -12.60 -3.02 1.67
CA ASP A 66 -13.69 -3.52 0.84
C ASP A 66 -13.10 -4.43 -0.24
N GLU A 67 -13.37 -5.74 -0.16
CA GLU A 67 -12.76 -6.71 -1.07
C GLU A 67 -13.24 -6.56 -2.53
N ALA A 68 -14.44 -6.05 -2.76
CA ALA A 68 -14.95 -5.80 -4.10
C ALA A 68 -14.24 -4.59 -4.73
N LYS A 69 -14.12 -3.49 -3.97
CA LYS A 69 -13.33 -2.33 -4.41
C LYS A 69 -11.86 -2.72 -4.61
N ASN A 70 -11.29 -3.51 -3.70
CA ASN A 70 -9.92 -3.98 -3.77
C ASN A 70 -9.63 -4.77 -5.06
N HIS A 71 -10.52 -5.67 -5.48
CA HIS A 71 -10.35 -6.46 -6.70
C HIS A 71 -10.48 -5.61 -7.98
N ALA A 72 -11.33 -4.58 -7.97
CA ALA A 72 -11.54 -3.70 -9.12
C ALA A 72 -10.56 -2.51 -9.19
N ALA A 73 -9.80 -2.28 -8.11
CA ALA A 73 -9.05 -1.05 -7.90
C ALA A 73 -8.08 -0.70 -9.02
N GLN A 74 -8.13 0.56 -9.43
CA GLN A 74 -7.14 1.25 -10.25
C GLN A 74 -6.33 2.22 -9.39
N PRO A 75 -5.14 2.64 -9.85
CA PRO A 75 -4.42 3.70 -9.18
C PRO A 75 -5.24 5.00 -9.11
N GLY A 76 -5.40 5.54 -7.90
CA GLY A 76 -6.27 6.66 -7.56
C GLY A 76 -7.46 6.25 -6.69
N ASP A 77 -7.81 4.96 -6.66
CA ASP A 77 -9.02 4.49 -5.98
C ASP A 77 -8.82 4.33 -4.47
N ASP A 78 -9.93 4.54 -3.77
CA ASP A 78 -10.09 4.18 -2.36
C ASP A 78 -10.78 2.83 -2.24
N ILE A 79 -10.12 1.91 -1.54
CA ILE A 79 -10.54 0.52 -1.36
C ILE A 79 -10.98 0.22 0.08
N SER A 80 -11.18 1.24 0.91
CA SER A 80 -11.77 1.07 2.24
C SER A 80 -13.29 0.91 2.18
N VAL A 81 -13.86 0.22 3.18
CA VAL A 81 -15.30 0.20 3.37
C VAL A 81 -15.82 1.60 3.70
N ASP A 82 -17.09 1.86 3.38
CA ASP A 82 -17.71 3.14 3.68
C ASP A 82 -17.76 3.36 5.20
N GLY A 83 -17.34 4.55 5.65
CA GLY A 83 -17.23 4.87 7.08
C GLY A 83 -16.02 4.24 7.79
N SER A 84 -15.09 3.59 7.08
CA SER A 84 -13.85 3.09 7.69
C SER A 84 -13.06 4.24 8.34
N PRO A 85 -12.63 4.12 9.62
CA PRO A 85 -11.81 5.14 10.27
C PRO A 85 -10.49 5.42 9.57
N VAL A 86 -9.90 4.39 8.93
CA VAL A 86 -8.65 4.49 8.17
C VAL A 86 -8.94 4.28 6.69
N ARG A 87 -8.63 5.29 5.86
CA ARG A 87 -8.78 5.19 4.40
C ARG A 87 -7.67 4.34 3.79
N ILE A 88 -7.96 3.60 2.72
CA ILE A 88 -6.99 2.70 2.09
C ILE A 88 -6.95 3.05 0.61
N PHE A 89 -5.82 3.52 0.11
CA PHE A 89 -5.68 3.97 -1.28
C PHE A 89 -4.74 3.08 -2.08
N VAL A 90 -5.03 2.91 -3.36
CA VAL A 90 -4.06 2.44 -4.35
C VAL A 90 -3.54 3.66 -5.09
N VAL A 91 -2.22 3.88 -5.10
CA VAL A 91 -1.63 5.13 -5.64
C VAL A 91 -0.56 4.81 -6.66
N SER A 92 -0.61 5.46 -7.82
CA SER A 92 0.48 5.39 -8.81
C SER A 92 1.75 5.99 -8.23
N THR A 93 2.86 5.27 -8.38
CA THR A 93 4.18 5.87 -8.24
C THR A 93 4.63 6.36 -9.61
N ASN A 94 5.31 7.51 -9.63
CA ASN A 94 6.04 8.00 -10.79
C ASN A 94 7.38 8.50 -10.25
N GLU A 95 8.41 7.67 -10.36
CA GLU A 95 9.71 7.97 -9.77
C GLU A 95 10.46 9.00 -10.62
N GLU A 96 10.25 8.95 -11.94
CA GLU A 96 10.83 9.83 -12.94
C GLU A 96 10.43 11.29 -12.71
N ILE A 97 9.16 11.57 -12.41
CA ILE A 97 8.71 12.94 -12.14
C ILE A 97 9.29 13.48 -10.83
N ILE A 98 9.51 12.62 -9.83
CA ILE A 98 10.15 13.01 -8.58
C ILE A 98 11.62 13.37 -8.85
N ILE A 99 12.34 12.58 -9.64
CA ILE A 99 13.71 12.86 -10.05
C ILE A 99 13.78 14.16 -10.85
N ALA A 100 12.92 14.35 -11.85
CA ALA A 100 12.87 15.57 -12.66
C ALA A 100 12.59 16.81 -11.81
N ARG A 101 11.64 16.75 -10.88
CA ARG A 101 11.33 17.85 -9.95
C ARG A 101 12.46 18.13 -8.97
N LYS A 102 13.24 17.11 -8.56
CA LYS A 102 14.42 17.29 -7.71
C LYS A 102 15.56 17.94 -8.50
N ALA A 103 15.81 17.48 -9.74
CA ALA A 103 16.82 18.05 -10.62
C ALA A 103 16.53 19.51 -10.94
N LYS A 104 15.28 19.84 -11.31
CA LYS A 104 14.84 21.23 -11.54
C LYS A 104 15.11 22.12 -10.32
N ARG A 105 14.64 21.70 -9.12
CA ARG A 105 14.86 22.45 -7.88
C ARG A 105 16.34 22.67 -7.55
N TRP A 106 17.21 21.72 -7.92
CA TRP A 106 18.64 21.84 -7.71
C TRP A 106 19.28 22.86 -8.66
N LEU A 107 18.87 22.85 -9.94
CA LEU A 107 19.34 23.82 -10.94
C LEU A 107 18.93 25.25 -10.58
N GLU A 108 17.66 25.46 -10.21
CA GLU A 108 17.14 26.77 -9.79
C GLU A 108 17.91 27.35 -8.58
N ARG A 109 18.30 26.50 -7.62
CA ARG A 109 19.14 26.92 -6.48
C ARG A 109 20.54 27.38 -6.88
N LYS A 110 21.12 26.79 -7.93
CA LYS A 110 22.46 27.17 -8.42
C LYS A 110 22.47 28.48 -9.19
N GLU A 111 21.38 28.87 -9.83
CA GLU A 111 21.29 30.16 -10.53
C GLU A 111 21.04 31.33 -9.58
N THR A 112 20.62 31.06 -8.33
CA THR A 112 20.35 32.08 -7.31
C THR A 112 21.54 32.29 -6.37
N GLN A 113 22.66 31.59 -6.60
CA GLN A 113 23.88 31.61 -5.79
C GLN A 113 25.06 32.10 -6.64
#